data_AF-A0AAV6GG04-F1
#
_entry.id   AF-A0AAV6GG04-F1
#
_cell.length_a   1.000
_cell.length_b   1.000
_cell.length_c   1.000
_cell.angle_alpha   90.00
_cell.angle_beta   90.00
_cell.angle_gamma   90.00
#
_symmetry.space_group_name_H-M   'P 1'
#
loop_
_entity.id
_entity.type
_entity.pdbx_description
1 polymer ?
#
loop_
_entity_poly.entity_id
_entity_poly.type
_entity_poly.pdbx_seq_one_letter_code
_entity_poly.pdbx_strand_id
1 'polypeptide(L)'
;MLKNMNSLRYRHLMAINADHRLLLTGTPLQNNLLELMSLLNFIMPSMFSSSTAQIARLFSMNSSEGQSSFERKRITHAKLIMKPFILRRVKSEVLKQLPAKEESVEFCPMSAKQQQLYSALIRKLKGTTTNGEKRELTNAMMHLRKMANHPLLHRQYYTSERLTTMSKLMLNELTHRDSDPVLVKEDMEVMSDFELHRLCQQYSALRECKLGSDLLLDSGKLHFLTKLLASLKEEGSRVVLFSQFTMMLDILEIFLKHHSHRYIRLDGSTPMADRIGLIDEFNTDQDIFVFLLSTKAGGLGINLTSANVVILHDIDCNPYNDKQAEDRCHRVGQTRTVKVIRLISKDSIEDGMLRIGQKKLKLEQDMTACEGEEDNISDDMASLLKASLGL
;
A
#
# COMPACT_ATOMS: atom_id res chain seq x y z
N MET A 1 -4.87 -2.60 13.69
CA MET A 1 -6.05 -1.86 14.17
C MET A 1 -5.98 -1.44 15.64
N LEU A 2 -5.11 -2.05 16.47
CA LEU A 2 -4.86 -1.68 17.88
C LEU A 2 -3.56 -0.87 18.09
N LYS A 3 -3.07 -0.22 17.04
CA LYS A 3 -1.77 0.47 17.02
C LYS A 3 -1.81 1.86 17.68
N ASN A 4 -3.01 2.39 17.90
CA ASN A 4 -3.24 3.69 18.48
C ASN A 4 -4.19 3.56 19.68
N MET A 5 -3.67 3.84 20.87
CA MET A 5 -4.40 3.79 22.15
C MET A 5 -5.60 4.76 22.18
N ASN A 6 -5.52 5.87 21.42
CA ASN A 6 -6.57 6.88 21.37
C ASN A 6 -7.76 6.47 20.50
N SER A 7 -7.63 5.38 19.72
CA SER A 7 -8.72 4.93 18.85
C SER A 7 -9.91 4.43 19.67
N LEU A 8 -11.13 4.72 19.19
CA LEU A 8 -12.38 4.24 19.80
C LEU A 8 -12.36 2.72 19.93
N ARG A 9 -11.92 2.01 18.90
CA ARG A 9 -11.80 0.55 18.91
C ARG A 9 -10.89 0.03 20.02
N TYR A 10 -9.74 0.67 20.26
CA TYR A 10 -8.84 0.29 21.35
C TYR A 10 -9.54 0.42 22.70
N ARG A 11 -10.19 1.57 22.93
CA ARG A 11 -10.92 1.84 24.19
C ARG A 11 -12.05 0.84 24.42
N HIS A 12 -12.85 0.52 23.41
CA HIS A 12 -13.93 -0.46 23.53
C HIS A 12 -13.41 -1.87 23.80
N LEU A 13 -12.36 -2.31 23.11
CA LEU A 13 -11.79 -3.64 23.33
C LEU A 13 -11.08 -3.74 24.70
N MET A 14 -10.52 -2.65 25.20
CA MET A 14 -9.95 -2.57 26.55
C MET A 14 -11.00 -2.75 27.65
N ALA A 15 -12.22 -2.27 27.43
CA ALA A 15 -13.33 -2.35 28.38
C ALA A 15 -13.91 -3.77 28.50
N ILE A 16 -13.59 -4.67 27.57
CA ILE A 16 -13.98 -6.07 27.67
C ILE A 16 -13.17 -6.72 28.80
N ASN A 17 -13.88 -7.21 29.81
CA ASN A 17 -13.29 -7.99 30.88
C ASN A 17 -12.87 -9.36 30.33
N ALA A 18 -11.57 -9.62 30.28
CA ALA A 18 -10.99 -10.84 29.74
C ALA A 18 -9.77 -11.22 30.57
N ASP A 19 -9.74 -12.47 31.03
CA ASP A 19 -8.64 -12.99 31.85
C ASP A 19 -7.35 -13.16 31.05
N HIS A 20 -7.49 -13.44 29.75
CA HIS A 20 -6.38 -13.62 28.82
C HIS A 20 -6.59 -12.87 27.52
N ARG A 21 -5.52 -12.25 27.01
CA ARG A 21 -5.52 -11.51 25.74
C ARG A 21 -4.39 -12.01 24.85
N LEU A 22 -4.73 -12.59 23.71
CA LEU A 22 -3.78 -13.04 22.70
C LEU A 22 -3.87 -12.14 21.47
N LEU A 23 -2.72 -11.63 21.01
CA LEU A 23 -2.64 -10.79 19.82
C LEU A 23 -1.94 -11.53 18.68
N LEU A 24 -2.62 -11.65 17.54
CA LEU A 24 -2.04 -12.20 16.32
C LEU A 24 -1.73 -11.06 15.35
N THR A 25 -0.49 -10.99 14.89
CA THR A 25 -0.05 -9.99 13.90
C THR A 25 1.02 -10.58 13.00
N GLY A 26 0.88 -10.37 11.69
CA GLY A 26 1.90 -10.77 10.72
C GLY A 26 3.16 -9.90 10.76
N THR A 27 3.07 -8.70 11.31
CA THR A 27 4.18 -7.74 11.41
C THR A 27 4.07 -7.01 12.76
N PRO A 28 4.77 -7.45 13.81
CA PRO A 28 4.59 -6.92 15.17
C PRO A 28 5.05 -5.47 15.34
N LEU A 29 6.02 -5.03 14.54
CA LEU A 29 6.56 -3.65 14.53
C LEU A 29 6.37 -3.07 13.12
N GLN A 30 5.53 -2.04 12.96
CA GLN A 30 5.30 -1.43 11.65
C GLN A 30 5.87 -0.02 11.50
N ASN A 31 5.59 0.92 12.41
CA ASN A 31 6.00 2.31 12.15
C ASN A 31 6.63 3.04 13.35
N ASN A 32 6.33 2.65 14.59
CA ASN A 32 6.78 3.39 15.76
C ASN A 32 6.82 2.50 17.01
N LEU A 33 7.80 2.70 17.88
CA LEU A 33 7.88 2.10 19.23
C LEU A 33 6.64 2.42 20.09
N LEU A 34 5.95 3.54 19.82
CA LEU A 34 4.63 3.84 20.40
C LEU A 34 3.53 2.85 19.99
N GLU A 35 3.55 2.33 18.76
CA GLU A 35 2.58 1.30 18.32
C GLU A 35 2.80 0.02 19.11
N LEU A 36 4.06 -0.34 19.36
CA LEU A 36 4.41 -1.48 20.18
C LEU A 36 3.91 -1.33 21.61
N MET A 37 4.08 -0.16 22.23
CA MET A 37 3.56 0.11 23.57
C MET A 37 2.05 0.00 23.64
N SER A 38 1.35 0.47 22.61
CA SER A 38 -0.10 0.27 22.49
C SER A 38 -0.48 -1.21 22.54
N LEU A 39 0.28 -2.07 21.85
CA LEU A 39 0.06 -3.52 21.82
C LEU A 39 0.40 -4.19 23.16
N LEU A 40 1.52 -3.85 23.78
CA LEU A 40 1.94 -4.40 25.08
C LEU A 40 0.95 -4.04 26.20
N ASN A 41 0.56 -2.77 26.26
CA ASN A 41 -0.45 -2.31 27.22
C ASN A 41 -1.79 -3.03 26.99
N PHE A 42 -2.13 -3.37 25.74
CA PHE A 42 -3.32 -4.15 25.45
C PHE A 42 -3.27 -5.58 25.97
N ILE A 43 -2.12 -6.24 25.87
CA ILE A 43 -1.92 -7.63 26.32
C ILE A 43 -1.86 -7.71 27.85
N MET A 44 -1.13 -6.80 28.51
CA MET A 44 -1.02 -6.75 29.98
C MET A 44 -1.18 -5.32 30.52
N PRO A 45 -2.43 -4.87 30.73
CA PRO A 45 -2.70 -3.51 31.20
C PRO A 45 -2.13 -3.25 32.61
N SER A 46 -2.20 -4.23 33.51
CA SER A 46 -1.75 -4.10 34.91
C SER A 46 -0.25 -3.83 35.03
N MET A 47 0.55 -4.39 34.12
CA MET A 47 2.02 -4.27 34.14
C MET A 47 2.51 -2.97 33.49
N PHE A 48 1.83 -2.48 32.44
CA PHE A 48 2.35 -1.39 31.60
C PHE A 48 1.56 -0.07 31.66
N SER A 49 0.38 -0.05 32.28
CA SER A 49 -0.46 1.17 32.38
C SER A 49 0.22 2.30 33.16
N SER A 50 0.94 1.99 34.23
CA SER A 50 1.69 2.96 35.06
C SER A 50 2.92 3.51 34.35
N SER A 51 3.62 2.68 33.58
CA SER A 51 4.89 3.04 32.92
C SER A 51 4.73 3.56 31.49
N THR A 52 3.51 3.67 30.98
CA THR A 52 3.25 4.10 29.59
C THR A 52 3.89 5.46 29.28
N ALA A 53 3.79 6.43 30.19
CA ALA A 53 4.37 7.76 29.99
C ALA A 53 5.90 7.78 30.05
N GLN A 54 6.52 6.98 30.94
CA GLN A 54 7.97 6.87 31.05
C GLN A 54 8.56 6.17 29.83
N ILE A 55 7.92 5.08 29.41
CA ILE A 55 8.36 4.29 28.26
C ILE A 55 8.14 5.06 26.95
N ALA A 56 7.02 5.79 26.81
CA ALA A 56 6.83 6.71 25.70
C ALA A 56 7.96 7.76 25.62
N ARG A 57 8.40 8.34 26.75
CA ARG A 57 9.54 9.27 26.81
C ARG A 57 10.88 8.63 26.45
N LEU A 58 11.11 7.38 26.86
CA LEU A 58 12.32 6.63 26.47
C LEU A 58 12.43 6.46 24.95
N PHE A 59 11.28 6.48 24.24
CA PHE A 59 11.17 6.24 22.80
C PHE A 59 10.78 7.47 21.95
N SER A 60 10.38 8.60 22.55
CA SER A 60 9.93 9.81 21.82
C SER A 60 11.00 10.90 21.69
N MET A 61 12.20 10.73 22.25
CA MET A 61 13.31 11.67 22.01
C MET A 61 13.83 11.44 20.60
N ASN A 62 13.52 12.39 19.72
CA ASN A 62 13.78 12.30 18.28
C ASN A 62 15.27 12.16 17.97
N SER A 63 15.53 11.15 17.15
CA SER A 63 16.47 11.11 16.03
C SER A 63 16.87 12.48 15.47
N SER A 64 17.85 13.10 16.11
CA SER A 64 18.67 14.18 15.55
C SER A 64 20.02 13.58 15.17
N GLU A 65 20.42 13.82 13.93
CA GLU A 65 21.60 13.30 13.23
C GLU A 65 22.81 13.00 14.15
N GLY A 66 23.00 11.71 14.39
CA GLY A 66 24.13 11.20 15.16
C GLY A 66 23.77 9.83 15.71
N GLN A 67 24.20 8.77 15.02
CA GLN A 67 24.08 7.38 15.50
C GLN A 67 24.84 7.24 16.83
N SER A 68 24.22 7.63 17.94
CA SER A 68 24.84 7.45 19.25
C SER A 68 24.70 5.99 19.65
N SER A 69 25.77 5.37 20.15
CA SER A 69 25.75 4.00 20.69
C SER A 69 24.66 3.83 21.77
N PHE A 70 24.22 4.94 22.36
CA PHE A 70 23.15 5.03 23.34
C PHE A 70 21.76 4.69 22.77
N GLU A 71 21.43 5.08 21.54
CA GLU A 71 20.17 4.69 20.89
C GLU A 71 20.14 3.18 20.61
N ARG A 72 21.26 2.61 20.15
CA ARG A 72 21.38 1.15 19.97
C ARG A 72 21.20 0.41 21.29
N LYS A 73 21.85 0.88 22.37
CA LYS A 73 21.69 0.29 23.72
C LYS A 73 20.25 0.34 24.22
N ARG A 74 19.52 1.46 24.01
CA ARG A 74 18.09 1.57 24.36
C ARG A 74 17.22 0.61 23.55
N ILE A 75 17.49 0.46 22.27
CA ILE A 75 16.77 -0.48 21.40
C ILE A 75 17.04 -1.92 21.85
N THR A 76 18.29 -2.30 22.12
CA THR A 76 18.64 -3.63 22.65
C THR A 76 17.97 -3.91 23.99
N HIS A 77 17.94 -2.92 24.89
CA HIS A 77 17.25 -3.04 26.17
C HIS A 77 15.73 -3.25 26.00
N ALA A 78 15.11 -2.50 25.08
CA ALA A 78 13.71 -2.72 24.73
C ALA A 78 13.46 -4.13 24.17
N LYS A 79 14.36 -4.67 23.35
CA LYS A 79 14.26 -6.06 22.83
C LYS A 79 14.24 -7.09 23.95
N LEU A 80 15.09 -6.93 24.97
CA LEU A 80 15.17 -7.88 26.09
C LEU A 80 13.87 -7.92 26.90
N ILE A 81 13.27 -6.75 27.16
CA ILE A 81 11.97 -6.65 27.83
C ILE A 81 10.86 -7.33 26.99
N MET A 82 10.94 -7.22 25.66
CA MET A 82 9.92 -7.73 24.76
C MET A 82 10.00 -9.24 24.48
N LYS A 83 11.21 -9.83 24.55
CA LYS A 83 11.49 -11.22 24.15
C LYS A 83 10.54 -12.25 24.80
N PRO A 84 10.17 -12.16 26.09
CA PRO A 84 9.26 -13.12 26.72
C PRO A 84 7.81 -13.03 26.21
N PHE A 85 7.41 -11.87 25.69
CA PHE A 85 6.01 -11.59 25.31
C PHE A 85 5.73 -11.78 23.82
N ILE A 86 6.77 -12.00 23.01
CA ILE A 86 6.67 -12.13 21.56
C ILE A 86 7.25 -13.47 21.13
N LEU A 87 6.39 -14.33 20.61
CA LEU A 87 6.81 -15.51 19.87
C LEU A 87 6.85 -15.18 18.37
N ARG A 88 8.07 -15.06 17.81
CA ARG A 88 8.31 -14.85 16.38
C ARG A 88 9.09 -16.04 15.82
N ARG A 89 8.66 -16.53 14.65
CA ARG A 89 9.34 -17.56 13.86
C ARG A 89 9.49 -17.07 12.42
N VAL A 90 10.60 -17.38 11.75
CA VAL A 90 10.78 -16.97 10.34
C VAL A 90 10.44 -18.11 9.38
N LYS A 91 10.03 -17.76 8.15
CA LYS A 91 9.66 -18.77 7.14
C LYS A 91 10.80 -19.72 6.81
N SER A 92 12.05 -19.24 6.80
CA SER A 92 13.24 -20.07 6.55
C SER A 92 13.48 -21.12 7.64
N GLU A 93 13.09 -20.85 8.90
CA GLU A 93 13.21 -21.81 10.00
C GLU A 93 12.15 -22.91 9.92
N VAL A 94 10.91 -22.54 9.55
CA VAL A 94 9.73 -23.41 9.69
C VAL A 94 9.35 -24.09 8.37
N LEU A 95 9.57 -23.46 7.23
CA LEU A 95 9.05 -23.88 5.93
C LEU A 95 10.18 -24.20 4.95
N LYS A 96 10.95 -25.25 5.25
CA LYS A 96 12.09 -25.69 4.42
C LYS A 96 11.71 -26.12 2.99
N GLN A 97 10.44 -26.50 2.78
CA GLN A 97 9.91 -26.93 1.48
C GLN A 97 9.34 -25.78 0.64
N LEU A 98 9.30 -24.55 1.18
CA LEU A 98 8.74 -23.42 0.46
C LEU A 98 9.71 -22.98 -0.65
N PRO A 99 9.24 -22.80 -1.90
CA PRO A 99 10.09 -22.35 -2.99
C PRO A 99 10.75 -20.99 -2.72
N ALA A 100 11.83 -20.71 -3.45
CA ALA A 100 12.53 -19.44 -3.37
C ALA A 100 11.61 -18.27 -3.74
N LYS A 101 11.91 -17.10 -3.17
CA LYS A 101 11.28 -15.83 -3.52
C LYS A 101 12.34 -14.91 -4.12
N GLU A 102 12.12 -14.50 -5.36
CA GLU A 102 13.00 -13.58 -6.08
C GLU A 102 12.36 -12.19 -6.10
N GLU A 103 13.11 -11.14 -5.80
CA GLU A 103 12.60 -9.77 -5.78
C GLU A 103 13.39 -8.90 -6.76
N SER A 104 12.69 -8.21 -7.67
CA SER A 104 13.28 -7.21 -8.57
C SER A 104 12.57 -5.87 -8.46
N VAL A 105 13.30 -4.80 -8.79
CA VAL A 105 12.77 -3.44 -8.86
C VAL A 105 13.03 -2.92 -10.27
N GLU A 106 11.96 -2.62 -10.99
CA GLU A 106 12.00 -2.18 -12.38
C GLU A 106 11.72 -0.68 -12.47
N PHE A 107 12.74 0.07 -12.88
CA PHE A 107 12.62 1.51 -13.07
C PHE A 107 12.02 1.81 -14.45
N CYS A 108 10.76 2.22 -14.47
CA CYS A 108 10.00 2.53 -15.66
C CYS A 108 10.16 4.01 -16.02
N PRO A 109 10.77 4.37 -17.17
CA PRO A 109 10.79 5.75 -17.63
C PRO A 109 9.38 6.21 -18.02
N MET A 110 9.01 7.44 -17.66
CA MET A 110 7.72 8.03 -18.05
C MET A 110 7.63 8.22 -19.57
N SER A 111 6.41 8.25 -20.12
CA SER A 111 6.22 8.69 -21.50
C SER A 111 6.62 10.16 -21.67
N ALA A 112 6.94 10.58 -22.89
CA ALA A 112 7.34 11.97 -23.15
C ALA A 112 6.29 12.98 -22.66
N LYS A 113 5.00 12.67 -22.88
CA LYS A 113 3.89 13.52 -22.43
C LYS A 113 3.73 13.47 -20.91
N GLN A 114 3.80 12.28 -20.31
CA GLN A 114 3.73 12.11 -18.86
C GLN A 114 4.85 12.88 -18.15
N GLN A 115 6.08 12.84 -18.66
CA GLN A 115 7.23 13.54 -18.09
C GLN A 115 7.05 15.07 -18.12
N GLN A 116 6.51 15.61 -19.22
CA GLN A 116 6.18 17.03 -19.34
C GLN A 116 5.13 17.45 -18.29
N LEU A 117 4.04 16.68 -18.17
CA LEU A 117 2.97 16.93 -17.21
C LEU A 117 3.47 16.83 -15.76
N TYR A 118 4.30 15.83 -15.46
CA TYR A 118 4.89 15.63 -14.15
C TYR A 118 5.81 16.81 -13.75
N SER A 119 6.66 17.27 -14.68
CA SER A 119 7.55 18.41 -14.45
C SER A 119 6.78 19.72 -14.25
N ALA A 120 5.69 19.92 -15.03
CA ALA A 120 4.80 21.06 -14.86
C ALA A 120 4.09 21.03 -13.50
N LEU A 121 3.62 19.86 -13.06
CA LEU A 121 2.99 19.67 -11.75
C LEU A 121 3.97 19.98 -10.61
N ILE A 122 5.22 19.51 -10.69
CA ILE A 122 6.26 19.86 -9.71
C ILE A 122 6.45 21.37 -9.63
N ARG A 123 6.55 22.06 -10.78
CA ARG A 123 6.73 23.52 -10.82
C ARG A 123 5.57 24.24 -10.14
N LYS A 124 4.33 23.82 -10.43
CA LYS A 124 3.11 24.36 -9.81
C LYS A 124 3.14 24.17 -8.29
N LEU A 125 3.41 22.95 -7.83
CA LEU A 125 3.44 22.62 -6.40
C LEU A 125 4.55 23.38 -5.66
N LYS A 126 5.73 23.56 -6.28
CA LYS A 126 6.82 24.37 -5.70
C LYS A 126 6.41 25.83 -5.49
N GLY A 127 5.63 26.40 -6.40
CA GLY A 127 5.12 27.78 -6.27
C GLY A 127 4.07 27.97 -5.17
N THR A 128 3.29 26.93 -4.87
CA THR A 128 2.24 26.96 -3.83
C THR A 128 2.76 26.62 -2.44
N THR A 129 3.83 25.82 -2.33
CA THR A 129 4.34 25.30 -1.04
C THR A 129 5.28 26.27 -0.31
N THR A 130 4.99 27.57 -0.32
CA THR A 130 5.85 28.58 0.34
C THR A 130 5.69 28.60 1.86
N ASN A 131 4.56 28.11 2.40
CA ASN A 131 4.26 28.10 3.85
C ASN A 131 4.48 26.74 4.54
N GLY A 132 4.87 25.69 3.81
CA GLY A 132 5.35 24.43 4.40
C GLY A 132 4.32 23.65 5.26
N GLU A 133 3.02 23.89 5.09
CA GLU A 133 2.01 23.17 5.87
C GLU A 133 2.03 21.67 5.56
N LYS A 134 2.10 20.85 6.60
CA LYS A 134 2.18 19.38 6.48
C LYS A 134 1.03 18.77 5.67
N ARG A 135 -0.15 19.39 5.69
CA ARG A 135 -1.34 18.96 4.95
C ARG A 135 -1.19 19.20 3.44
N GLU A 136 -0.66 20.36 3.04
CA GLU A 136 -0.41 20.71 1.65
C GLU A 136 0.64 19.79 1.02
N LEU A 137 1.73 19.51 1.75
CA LEU A 137 2.77 18.56 1.33
C LEU A 137 2.25 17.14 1.13
N THR A 138 1.33 16.69 2.00
CA THR A 138 0.72 15.35 1.87
C THR A 138 -0.15 15.27 0.62
N ASN A 139 -0.93 16.32 0.32
CA ASN A 139 -1.73 16.39 -0.90
C ASN A 139 -0.83 16.47 -2.15
N ALA A 140 0.25 17.27 -2.10
CA ALA A 140 1.24 17.37 -3.17
C ALA A 140 1.87 16.02 -3.52
N MET A 141 2.32 15.27 -2.50
CA MET A 141 2.82 13.90 -2.66
C MET A 141 1.75 13.01 -3.33
N MET A 142 0.48 13.20 -2.97
CA MET A 142 -0.60 12.42 -3.53
C MET A 142 -0.79 12.67 -5.04
N HIS A 143 -0.78 13.94 -5.45
CA HIS A 143 -0.87 14.30 -6.87
C HIS A 143 0.33 13.80 -7.69
N LEU A 144 1.54 13.88 -7.13
CA LEU A 144 2.75 13.36 -7.77
C LEU A 144 2.68 11.84 -7.98
N ARG A 145 2.23 11.09 -6.97
CA ARG A 145 2.05 9.63 -7.10
C ARG A 145 1.03 9.26 -8.17
N LYS A 146 -0.12 9.96 -8.22
CA LYS A 146 -1.13 9.78 -9.27
C LYS A 146 -0.52 9.98 -10.66
N MET A 147 0.21 11.08 -10.86
CA MET A 147 0.85 11.41 -12.14
C MET A 147 1.97 10.42 -12.51
N ALA A 148 2.71 9.90 -11.53
CA ALA A 148 3.74 8.88 -11.75
C ALA A 148 3.15 7.51 -12.18
N ASN A 149 1.95 7.18 -11.71
CA ASN A 149 1.24 5.97 -12.15
C ASN A 149 0.63 6.14 -13.54
N HIS A 150 -0.22 7.16 -13.71
CA HIS A 150 -0.89 7.39 -14.97
C HIS A 150 -1.37 8.85 -15.10
N PRO A 151 -1.15 9.53 -16.25
CA PRO A 151 -1.58 10.91 -16.46
C PRO A 151 -3.08 11.15 -16.17
N LEU A 152 -3.93 10.21 -16.57
CA LEU A 152 -5.39 10.32 -16.43
C LEU A 152 -5.93 10.28 -14.99
N LEU A 153 -5.11 9.89 -14.01
CA LEU A 153 -5.49 9.97 -12.60
C LEU A 153 -5.52 11.43 -12.09
N HIS A 154 -5.06 12.37 -12.91
CA HIS A 154 -5.08 13.80 -12.67
C HIS A 154 -5.79 14.52 -13.83
N ARG A 155 -6.56 15.57 -13.55
CA ARG A 155 -7.21 16.39 -14.58
C ARG A 155 -6.17 17.18 -15.40
N GLN A 156 -6.10 16.96 -16.71
CA GLN A 156 -5.16 17.60 -17.65
C GLN A 156 -5.79 17.80 -19.03
N TYR A 157 -6.47 16.79 -19.58
CA TYR A 157 -7.06 16.79 -20.91
C TYR A 157 -8.48 17.36 -20.95
N TYR A 158 -9.21 17.28 -19.83
CA TYR A 158 -10.51 17.93 -19.67
C TYR A 158 -10.34 19.30 -19.00
N THR A 159 -10.02 20.30 -19.81
CA THR A 159 -9.87 21.70 -19.37
C THR A 159 -11.21 22.28 -18.92
N SER A 160 -11.20 23.33 -18.09
CA SER A 160 -12.43 24.00 -17.64
C SER A 160 -13.31 24.51 -18.80
N GLU A 161 -12.71 24.88 -19.93
CA GLU A 161 -13.44 25.22 -21.16
C GLU A 161 -14.19 24.00 -21.72
N ARG A 162 -13.49 22.87 -21.85
CA ARG A 162 -14.09 21.61 -22.32
C ARG A 162 -15.21 21.14 -21.38
N LEU A 163 -15.04 21.29 -20.07
CA LEU A 163 -16.09 20.99 -19.08
C LEU A 163 -17.32 21.89 -19.24
N THR A 164 -17.13 23.15 -19.62
CA THR A 164 -18.25 24.08 -19.88
C THR A 164 -19.05 23.64 -21.10
N THR A 165 -18.39 23.11 -22.13
CA THR A 165 -19.06 22.51 -23.29
C THR A 165 -19.78 21.21 -22.91
N MET A 166 -19.12 20.34 -22.14
CA MET A 166 -19.70 19.08 -21.68
C MET A 166 -20.93 19.29 -20.79
N SER A 167 -20.90 20.27 -19.88
CA SER A 167 -22.05 20.53 -19.00
C SER A 167 -23.28 21.01 -19.76
N LYS A 168 -23.10 21.76 -20.85
CA LYS A 168 -24.20 22.12 -21.77
C LYS A 168 -24.72 20.92 -22.55
N LEU A 169 -23.83 20.05 -23.02
CA LEU A 169 -24.21 18.82 -23.73
C LEU A 169 -24.97 17.84 -22.82
N MET A 170 -24.70 17.83 -21.52
CA MET A 170 -25.42 17.00 -20.55
C MET A 170 -26.92 17.28 -20.50
N LEU A 171 -27.37 18.50 -20.82
CA LEU A 171 -28.80 18.82 -20.86
C LEU A 171 -29.58 18.05 -21.93
N ASN A 172 -28.87 17.49 -22.93
CA ASN A 172 -29.49 16.65 -23.95
C ASN A 172 -29.86 15.26 -23.42
N GLU A 173 -29.30 14.82 -22.29
CA GLU A 173 -29.64 13.56 -21.65
C GLU A 173 -30.91 13.70 -20.80
N LEU A 174 -31.81 12.73 -20.91
CA LEU A 174 -33.10 12.75 -20.20
C LEU A 174 -32.94 12.85 -18.68
N THR A 175 -31.88 12.29 -18.11
CA THR A 175 -31.63 12.30 -16.67
C THR A 175 -31.11 13.65 -16.14
N HIS A 176 -30.56 14.51 -17.00
CA HIS A 176 -29.92 15.78 -16.61
C HIS A 176 -30.52 17.00 -17.32
N ARG A 177 -31.65 16.84 -18.03
CA ARG A 177 -32.29 17.91 -18.82
C ARG A 177 -32.66 19.13 -17.98
N ASP A 178 -33.11 18.93 -16.74
CA ASP A 178 -33.53 19.99 -15.83
C ASP A 178 -32.40 20.44 -14.88
N SER A 179 -31.18 19.91 -15.03
CA SER A 179 -30.03 20.27 -14.21
C SER A 179 -29.43 21.62 -14.62
N ASP A 180 -28.81 22.33 -13.67
CA ASP A 180 -28.06 23.56 -13.97
C ASP A 180 -26.67 23.22 -14.55
N PRO A 181 -26.31 23.69 -15.76
CA PRO A 181 -24.98 23.48 -16.35
C PRO A 181 -23.82 23.99 -15.51
N VAL A 182 -24.04 24.97 -14.64
CA VAL A 182 -23.00 25.49 -13.73
C VAL A 182 -22.71 24.47 -12.65
N LEU A 183 -23.73 23.92 -12.01
CA LEU A 183 -23.58 22.88 -10.98
C LEU A 183 -22.99 21.60 -11.57
N VAL A 184 -23.46 21.19 -12.75
CA VAL A 184 -22.90 20.03 -13.47
C VAL A 184 -21.41 20.24 -13.78
N LYS A 185 -21.01 21.45 -14.15
CA LYS A 185 -19.59 21.77 -14.37
C LYS A 185 -18.81 21.67 -13.06
N GLU A 186 -19.31 22.24 -11.97
CA GLU A 186 -18.65 22.19 -10.66
C GLU A 186 -18.41 20.74 -10.20
N ASP A 187 -19.40 19.87 -10.38
CA ASP A 187 -19.27 18.43 -10.11
C ASP A 187 -18.19 17.77 -10.99
N MET A 188 -18.09 18.16 -12.26
CA MET A 188 -17.04 17.68 -13.16
C MET A 188 -15.64 18.21 -12.81
N GLU A 189 -15.51 19.37 -12.15
CA GLU A 189 -14.21 19.98 -11.86
C GLU A 189 -13.40 19.23 -10.79
N VAL A 190 -14.09 18.48 -9.93
CA VAL A 190 -13.45 17.65 -8.89
C VAL A 190 -13.05 16.26 -9.38
N MET A 191 -13.47 15.87 -10.59
CA MET A 191 -13.20 14.57 -11.19
C MET A 191 -11.82 14.53 -11.88
N SER A 192 -11.24 13.34 -11.95
CA SER A 192 -10.05 13.04 -12.76
C SER A 192 -10.40 12.88 -14.24
N ASP A 193 -9.40 12.98 -15.13
CA ASP A 193 -9.64 12.78 -16.56
C ASP A 193 -10.19 11.39 -16.87
N PHE A 194 -9.79 10.37 -16.10
CA PHE A 194 -10.30 9.02 -16.27
C PHE A 194 -11.79 8.92 -15.89
N GLU A 195 -12.21 9.52 -14.78
CA GLU A 195 -13.62 9.53 -14.37
C GLU A 195 -14.48 10.30 -15.38
N LEU A 196 -13.99 11.43 -15.88
CA LEU A 196 -14.65 12.19 -16.95
C LEU A 196 -14.74 11.38 -18.24
N HIS A 197 -13.68 10.64 -18.59
CA HIS A 197 -13.73 9.70 -19.72
C HIS A 197 -14.80 8.62 -19.54
N ARG A 198 -14.94 8.05 -18.35
CA ARG A 198 -15.99 7.06 -18.05
C ARG A 198 -17.38 7.68 -18.16
N LEU A 199 -17.55 8.91 -17.71
CA LEU A 199 -18.80 9.66 -17.86
C LEU A 199 -19.15 9.87 -19.34
N CYS A 200 -18.15 10.17 -20.19
CA CYS A 200 -18.33 10.25 -21.65
C CYS A 200 -18.74 8.90 -22.29
N GLN A 201 -18.42 7.76 -21.68
CA GLN A 201 -18.86 6.45 -22.16
C GLN A 201 -20.30 6.12 -21.74
N GLN A 202 -20.70 6.61 -20.56
CA GLN A 202 -22.02 6.35 -20.00
C GLN A 202 -23.12 7.14 -20.72
N TYR A 203 -22.86 8.41 -21.01
CA TYR A 203 -23.83 9.30 -21.65
C TYR A 203 -23.59 9.44 -23.15
N SER A 204 -24.65 9.25 -23.93
CA SER A 204 -24.62 9.32 -25.38
C SER A 204 -24.22 10.72 -25.89
N ALA A 205 -24.68 11.77 -25.22
CA ALA A 205 -24.42 13.18 -25.55
C ALA A 205 -22.94 13.57 -25.43
N LEU A 206 -22.14 12.78 -24.71
CA LEU A 206 -20.71 13.06 -24.47
C LEU A 206 -19.76 12.12 -25.19
N ARG A 207 -20.26 11.24 -26.07
CA ARG A 207 -19.42 10.28 -26.80
C ARG A 207 -18.32 10.95 -27.60
N GLU A 208 -18.57 12.11 -28.19
CA GLU A 208 -17.59 12.89 -28.94
C GLU A 208 -16.46 13.45 -28.05
N CYS A 209 -16.73 13.63 -26.75
CA CYS A 209 -15.75 14.12 -25.80
C CYS A 209 -14.82 13.01 -25.28
N LYS A 210 -14.98 11.76 -25.73
CA LYS A 210 -14.16 10.62 -25.31
C LYS A 210 -12.69 10.80 -25.69
N LEU A 211 -11.78 10.36 -24.82
CA LEU A 211 -10.35 10.30 -25.12
C LEU A 211 -10.02 9.08 -26.01
N GLY A 212 -9.06 9.23 -26.92
CA GLY A 212 -8.57 8.13 -27.75
C GLY A 212 -7.92 7.01 -26.93
N SER A 213 -7.91 5.78 -27.46
CA SER A 213 -7.28 4.61 -26.82
C SER A 213 -5.79 4.83 -26.55
N ASP A 214 -5.09 5.52 -27.45
CA ASP A 214 -3.65 5.77 -27.34
C ASP A 214 -3.32 6.57 -26.08
N LEU A 215 -4.18 7.53 -25.71
CA LEU A 215 -4.06 8.33 -24.49
C LEU A 215 -4.40 7.53 -23.22
N LEU A 216 -5.27 6.52 -23.33
CA LEU A 216 -5.63 5.63 -22.21
C LEU A 216 -4.50 4.66 -21.86
N LEU A 217 -3.66 4.33 -22.85
CA LEU A 217 -2.56 3.37 -22.70
C LEU A 217 -1.20 4.08 -22.53
N ASP A 218 -1.12 5.39 -22.73
CA ASP A 218 0.10 6.18 -22.59
C ASP A 218 0.49 6.39 -21.12
N SER A 219 1.27 5.46 -20.60
CA SER A 219 2.01 5.59 -19.35
C SER A 219 3.30 4.79 -19.41
N GLY A 220 4.37 5.35 -18.84
CA GLY A 220 5.68 4.68 -18.77
C GLY A 220 5.61 3.29 -18.13
N LYS A 221 4.82 3.15 -17.07
CA LYS A 221 4.62 1.85 -16.40
C LYS A 221 3.81 0.88 -17.26
N LEU A 222 2.79 1.35 -17.99
CA LEU A 222 1.98 0.50 -18.86
C LEU A 222 2.80 -0.02 -20.05
N HIS A 223 3.64 0.81 -20.67
CA HIS A 223 4.54 0.38 -21.75
C HIS A 223 5.49 -0.73 -21.31
N PHE A 224 6.02 -0.63 -20.08
CA PHE A 224 6.84 -1.70 -19.50
C PHE A 224 6.00 -2.95 -19.19
N LEU A 225 4.81 -2.76 -18.61
CA LEU A 225 3.88 -3.83 -18.28
C LEU A 225 3.46 -4.64 -19.52
N THR A 226 3.27 -4.00 -20.69
CA THR A 226 2.98 -4.72 -21.94
C THR A 226 4.06 -5.74 -22.28
N LYS A 227 5.33 -5.34 -22.20
CA LYS A 227 6.47 -6.22 -22.50
C LYS A 227 6.59 -7.33 -21.45
N LEU A 228 6.42 -6.97 -20.18
CA LEU A 228 6.51 -7.92 -19.07
C LEU A 228 5.39 -8.96 -19.10
N LEU A 229 4.14 -8.57 -19.33
CA LEU A 229 3.03 -9.52 -19.39
C LEU A 229 3.12 -10.44 -20.61
N ALA A 230 3.69 -9.98 -21.73
CA ALA A 230 3.94 -10.83 -22.89
C ALA A 230 4.93 -11.95 -22.54
N SER A 231 6.08 -11.62 -21.95
CA SER A 231 7.08 -12.64 -21.57
C SER A 231 6.54 -13.60 -20.50
N LEU A 232 5.79 -13.08 -19.52
CA LEU A 232 5.20 -13.91 -18.47
C LEU A 232 4.11 -14.87 -19.00
N LYS A 233 3.38 -14.46 -20.05
CA LYS A 233 2.39 -15.31 -20.71
C LYS A 233 3.06 -16.43 -21.51
N GLU A 234 4.17 -16.14 -22.18
CA GLU A 234 5.00 -17.15 -22.86
C GLU A 234 5.59 -18.16 -21.86
N GLU A 235 5.99 -17.70 -20.67
CA GLU A 235 6.47 -18.56 -19.58
C GLU A 235 5.36 -19.41 -18.91
N GLY A 236 4.08 -19.20 -19.25
CA GLY A 236 2.95 -19.85 -18.57
C GLY A 236 2.87 -19.48 -17.08
N SER A 237 3.27 -18.26 -16.73
CA SER A 237 3.16 -17.73 -15.38
C SER A 237 1.77 -17.14 -15.11
N ARG A 238 1.34 -17.12 -13.86
CA ARG A 238 0.11 -16.47 -13.41
C ARG A 238 0.43 -15.30 -12.52
N VAL A 239 -0.24 -14.18 -12.77
CA VAL A 239 0.16 -12.88 -12.25
C VAL A 239 -0.89 -12.34 -11.28
N VAL A 240 -0.45 -11.89 -10.12
CA VAL A 240 -1.24 -11.06 -9.21
C VAL A 240 -0.68 -9.64 -9.26
N LEU A 241 -1.51 -8.68 -9.66
CA LEU A 241 -1.14 -7.28 -9.81
C LEU A 241 -1.81 -6.46 -8.72
N PHE A 242 -1.00 -5.86 -7.85
CA PHE A 242 -1.46 -4.97 -6.79
C PHE A 242 -1.33 -3.50 -7.19
N SER A 243 -2.35 -2.72 -6.83
CA SER A 243 -2.31 -1.25 -6.86
C SER A 243 -2.94 -0.64 -5.61
N GLN A 244 -2.46 0.52 -5.17
CA GLN A 244 -3.11 1.27 -4.08
C GLN A 244 -4.34 2.05 -4.55
N PHE A 245 -4.39 2.43 -5.83
CA PHE A 245 -5.47 3.24 -6.40
C PHE A 245 -6.48 2.35 -7.12
N THR A 246 -7.72 2.31 -6.64
CA THR A 246 -8.81 1.60 -7.34
C THR A 246 -9.05 2.17 -8.75
N MET A 247 -8.90 3.48 -8.94
CA MET A 247 -8.96 4.11 -10.26
C MET A 247 -7.86 3.62 -11.21
N MET A 248 -6.69 3.23 -10.67
CA MET A 248 -5.64 2.64 -11.50
C MET A 248 -6.01 1.20 -11.90
N LEU A 249 -6.70 0.45 -11.03
CA LEU A 249 -7.25 -0.84 -11.41
C LEU A 249 -8.25 -0.71 -12.56
N ASP A 250 -9.11 0.32 -12.56
CA ASP A 250 -10.03 0.59 -13.68
C ASP A 250 -9.27 0.81 -15.01
N ILE A 251 -8.16 1.56 -14.99
CA ILE A 251 -7.31 1.78 -16.17
C ILE A 251 -6.66 0.45 -16.61
N LEU A 252 -6.17 -0.33 -15.66
CA LEU A 252 -5.56 -1.64 -15.92
C LEU A 252 -6.57 -2.62 -16.53
N GLU A 253 -7.85 -2.56 -16.18
CA GLU A 253 -8.89 -3.37 -16.84
C GLU A 253 -9.02 -3.04 -18.33
N ILE A 254 -9.01 -1.75 -18.70
CA ILE A 254 -9.04 -1.34 -20.11
C ILE A 254 -7.79 -1.83 -20.83
N PHE A 255 -6.62 -1.70 -20.19
CA PHE A 255 -5.35 -2.16 -20.71
C PHE A 255 -5.34 -3.69 -20.94
N LEU A 256 -5.82 -4.49 -19.98
CA LEU A 256 -5.87 -5.94 -20.11
C LEU A 256 -6.87 -6.39 -21.17
N LYS A 257 -8.02 -5.70 -21.29
CA LYS A 257 -9.00 -5.94 -22.38
C LYS A 257 -8.40 -5.64 -23.75
N HIS A 258 -7.66 -4.54 -23.89
CA HIS A 258 -6.99 -4.17 -25.13
C HIS A 258 -6.00 -5.26 -25.59
N HIS A 259 -5.27 -5.87 -24.65
CA HIS A 259 -4.36 -6.98 -24.92
C HIS A 259 -5.00 -8.38 -24.87
N SER A 260 -6.34 -8.47 -24.77
CA SER A 260 -7.09 -9.74 -24.72
C SER A 260 -6.60 -10.72 -23.63
N HIS A 261 -6.27 -10.20 -22.45
CA HIS A 261 -5.93 -11.01 -21.28
C HIS A 261 -7.18 -11.24 -20.41
N ARG A 262 -7.47 -12.52 -20.08
CA ARG A 262 -8.48 -12.86 -19.08
C ARG A 262 -7.99 -12.46 -17.69
N TYR A 263 -8.86 -11.82 -16.92
CA TYR A 263 -8.52 -11.32 -15.59
C TYR A 263 -9.71 -11.38 -14.63
N ILE A 264 -9.40 -11.38 -13.33
CA ILE A 264 -10.35 -11.17 -12.23
C ILE A 264 -9.95 -9.91 -11.46
N ARG A 265 -10.91 -9.20 -10.88
CA ARG A 265 -10.67 -8.04 -10.02
C ARG A 265 -11.32 -8.21 -8.65
N LEU A 266 -10.57 -7.87 -7.60
CA LEU A 266 -11.11 -7.75 -6.25
C LEU A 266 -10.57 -6.47 -5.58
N ASP A 267 -11.50 -5.62 -5.15
CA ASP A 267 -11.16 -4.40 -4.43
C ASP A 267 -12.11 -4.15 -3.24
N GLY A 268 -12.05 -2.94 -2.67
CA GLY A 268 -12.87 -2.58 -1.51
C GLY A 268 -14.37 -2.50 -1.82
N SER A 269 -14.76 -2.35 -3.09
CA SER A 269 -16.17 -2.28 -3.51
C SER A 269 -16.81 -3.65 -3.69
N THR A 270 -15.99 -4.71 -3.86
CA THR A 270 -16.49 -6.08 -3.98
C THR A 270 -17.13 -6.56 -2.68
N PRO A 271 -18.41 -7.00 -2.70
CA PRO A 271 -19.11 -7.54 -1.53
C PRO A 271 -18.37 -8.72 -0.89
N MET A 272 -18.44 -8.86 0.43
CA MET A 272 -17.73 -9.93 1.15
C MET A 272 -18.14 -11.34 0.72
N ALA A 273 -19.41 -11.54 0.35
CA ALA A 273 -19.93 -12.83 -0.08
C ALA A 273 -19.24 -13.33 -1.37
N ASP A 274 -18.96 -12.42 -2.31
CA ASP A 274 -18.43 -12.76 -3.63
C ASP A 274 -16.91 -12.97 -3.62
N ARG A 275 -16.21 -12.41 -2.62
CA ARG A 275 -14.75 -12.45 -2.55
C ARG A 275 -14.19 -13.87 -2.55
N ILE A 276 -14.83 -14.77 -1.80
CA ILE A 276 -14.38 -16.17 -1.70
C ILE A 276 -14.54 -16.85 -3.06
N GLY A 277 -15.69 -16.66 -3.72
CA GLY A 277 -15.95 -17.19 -5.05
C GLY A 277 -14.91 -16.75 -6.09
N LEU A 278 -14.54 -15.47 -6.12
CA LEU A 278 -13.52 -14.96 -7.04
C LEU A 278 -12.12 -15.53 -6.79
N ILE A 279 -11.78 -15.79 -5.51
CA ILE A 279 -10.50 -16.40 -5.14
C ILE A 279 -10.48 -17.87 -5.57
N ASP A 280 -11.56 -18.60 -5.34
CA ASP A 280 -11.69 -20.00 -5.71
C ASP A 280 -11.73 -20.16 -7.24
N GLU A 281 -12.42 -19.26 -7.94
CA GLU A 281 -12.42 -19.19 -9.41
C GLU A 281 -11.00 -19.01 -9.94
N PHE A 282 -10.23 -18.06 -9.39
CA PHE A 282 -8.84 -17.89 -9.79
C PHE A 282 -7.97 -19.11 -9.46
N ASN A 283 -8.17 -19.76 -8.31
CA ASN A 283 -7.39 -20.94 -7.94
C ASN A 283 -7.73 -22.17 -8.81
N THR A 284 -8.96 -22.27 -9.31
CA THR A 284 -9.46 -23.42 -10.08
C THR A 284 -9.28 -23.25 -11.58
N ASP A 285 -9.66 -22.09 -12.13
CA ASP A 285 -9.56 -21.78 -13.55
C ASP A 285 -8.13 -21.33 -13.91
N GLN A 286 -7.44 -22.14 -14.73
CA GLN A 286 -6.09 -21.86 -15.18
C GLN A 286 -6.02 -20.89 -16.37
N ASP A 287 -7.12 -20.66 -17.06
CA ASP A 287 -7.17 -19.72 -18.20
C ASP A 287 -7.08 -18.26 -17.74
N ILE A 288 -7.36 -17.99 -16.46
CA ILE A 288 -7.31 -16.66 -15.88
C ILE A 288 -5.86 -16.28 -15.61
N PHE A 289 -5.34 -15.38 -16.43
CA PHE A 289 -3.93 -14.99 -16.43
C PHE A 289 -3.59 -13.98 -15.33
N VAL A 290 -4.45 -12.97 -15.10
CA VAL A 290 -4.18 -11.86 -14.18
C VAL A 290 -5.24 -11.74 -13.09
N PHE A 291 -4.81 -11.56 -11.84
CA PHE A 291 -5.66 -11.14 -10.73
C PHE A 291 -5.31 -9.70 -10.34
N LEU A 292 -6.23 -8.76 -10.56
CA LEU A 292 -6.15 -7.38 -10.10
C LEU A 292 -6.62 -7.26 -8.65
N LEU A 293 -5.75 -6.73 -7.78
CA LEU A 293 -6.05 -6.53 -6.36
C LEU A 293 -5.71 -5.12 -5.90
N SER A 294 -6.56 -4.57 -5.05
CA SER A 294 -6.13 -3.41 -4.26
C SER A 294 -5.28 -3.89 -3.07
N THR A 295 -4.15 -3.23 -2.80
CA THR A 295 -3.24 -3.66 -1.70
C THR A 295 -3.95 -3.73 -0.35
N LYS A 296 -4.92 -2.84 -0.11
CA LYS A 296 -5.72 -2.84 1.12
C LYS A 296 -6.72 -4.00 1.20
N ALA A 297 -7.41 -4.34 0.11
CA ALA A 297 -8.36 -5.46 0.11
C ALA A 297 -7.63 -6.82 0.09
N GLY A 298 -6.52 -6.91 -0.64
CA GLY A 298 -5.68 -8.10 -0.74
C GLY A 298 -4.86 -8.39 0.53
N GLY A 299 -4.63 -7.40 1.38
CA GLY A 299 -3.95 -7.57 2.67
C GLY A 299 -4.74 -8.38 3.73
N LEU A 300 -6.00 -8.76 3.46
CA LEU A 300 -6.93 -9.33 4.43
C LEU A 300 -6.92 -10.88 4.54
N GLY A 301 -5.76 -11.53 4.44
CA GLY A 301 -5.68 -12.96 4.79
C GLY A 301 -5.97 -13.95 3.66
N ILE A 302 -6.12 -13.50 2.40
CA ILE A 302 -6.49 -14.35 1.26
C ILE A 302 -5.39 -15.34 0.84
N ASN A 303 -5.77 -16.41 0.13
CA ASN A 303 -4.88 -17.46 -0.36
C ASN A 303 -4.81 -17.49 -1.88
N LEU A 304 -3.64 -17.16 -2.46
CA LEU A 304 -3.43 -17.06 -3.90
C LEU A 304 -2.22 -17.89 -4.34
N THR A 305 -2.17 -19.15 -3.91
CA THR A 305 -1.06 -20.07 -4.20
C THR A 305 -0.96 -20.47 -5.67
N SER A 306 -2.02 -20.27 -6.46
CA SER A 306 -2.01 -20.56 -7.90
C SER A 306 -1.16 -19.57 -8.72
N ALA A 307 -0.84 -18.40 -8.16
CA ALA A 307 0.00 -17.40 -8.80
C ALA A 307 1.47 -17.52 -8.37
N ASN A 308 2.37 -17.42 -9.34
CA ASN A 308 3.81 -17.45 -9.12
C ASN A 308 4.49 -16.10 -9.37
N VAL A 309 3.77 -15.09 -9.87
CA VAL A 309 4.30 -13.74 -10.08
C VAL A 309 3.44 -12.71 -9.37
N VAL A 310 4.09 -11.84 -8.60
CA VAL A 310 3.47 -10.69 -7.94
C VAL A 310 4.04 -9.42 -8.55
N ILE A 311 3.18 -8.58 -9.10
CA ILE A 311 3.55 -7.25 -9.62
C ILE A 311 2.97 -6.20 -8.68
N LEU A 312 3.84 -5.40 -8.07
CA LEU A 312 3.44 -4.19 -7.35
C LEU A 312 3.52 -3.03 -8.33
N HIS A 313 2.37 -2.60 -8.85
CA HIS A 313 2.30 -1.50 -9.83
C HIS A 313 2.65 -0.16 -9.19
N ASP A 314 2.27 0.02 -7.92
CA ASP A 314 2.65 1.16 -7.10
C ASP A 314 2.84 0.74 -5.64
N ILE A 315 3.83 1.35 -4.98
CA ILE A 315 4.26 0.99 -3.63
C ILE A 315 3.51 1.78 -2.56
N ASP A 316 3.34 1.17 -1.38
CA ASP A 316 2.81 1.84 -0.20
C ASP A 316 3.89 2.70 0.48
N CYS A 317 3.48 3.74 1.20
CA CYS A 317 4.37 4.45 2.13
C CYS A 317 4.79 3.56 3.32
N ASN A 318 4.02 2.50 3.57
CA ASN A 318 4.30 1.49 4.57
C ASN A 318 4.69 0.15 3.91
N PRO A 319 6.00 -0.18 3.84
CA PRO A 319 6.48 -1.37 3.12
C PRO A 319 5.97 -2.70 3.69
N TYR A 320 5.45 -2.71 4.92
CA TYR A 320 4.83 -3.90 5.52
C TYR A 320 3.53 -4.31 4.83
N ASN A 321 2.78 -3.35 4.30
CA ASN A 321 1.56 -3.65 3.55
C ASN A 321 1.91 -4.40 2.25
N ASP A 322 2.99 -3.97 1.58
CA ASP A 322 3.48 -4.59 0.35
C ASP A 322 4.03 -6.00 0.62
N LYS A 323 4.85 -6.19 1.67
CA LYS A 323 5.30 -7.54 2.09
C LYS A 323 4.13 -8.47 2.42
N GLN A 324 3.09 -7.97 3.10
CA GLN A 324 1.90 -8.76 3.40
C GLN A 324 1.10 -9.14 2.14
N ALA A 325 1.16 -8.34 1.09
CA ALA A 325 0.57 -8.64 -0.21
C ALA A 325 1.38 -9.72 -0.95
N GLU A 326 2.72 -9.62 -0.94
CA GLU A 326 3.62 -10.65 -1.50
C GLU A 326 3.42 -12.02 -0.84
N ASP A 327 3.28 -12.03 0.48
CA ASP A 327 3.07 -13.24 1.28
C ASP A 327 1.71 -13.93 1.00
N ARG A 328 0.81 -13.32 0.23
CA ARG A 328 -0.43 -13.97 -0.24
C ARG A 328 -0.16 -15.07 -1.26
N CYS A 329 0.89 -14.90 -2.06
CA CYS A 329 1.33 -15.85 -3.09
C CYS A 329 2.48 -16.72 -2.58
N HIS A 330 3.39 -16.15 -1.78
CA HIS A 330 4.49 -16.89 -1.14
C HIS A 330 4.07 -17.48 0.21
N ARG A 331 3.29 -18.55 0.18
CA ARG A 331 2.79 -19.24 1.38
C ARG A 331 2.73 -20.76 1.20
N VAL A 332 2.43 -21.45 2.29
CA VAL A 332 2.21 -22.90 2.28
C VAL A 332 1.19 -23.27 1.20
N GLY A 333 1.54 -24.22 0.33
CA GLY A 333 0.79 -24.60 -0.87
C GLY A 333 1.39 -24.08 -2.17
N GLN A 334 2.35 -23.16 -2.13
CA GLN A 334 3.09 -22.73 -3.30
C GLN A 334 4.12 -23.79 -3.72
N THR A 335 4.14 -24.12 -5.01
CA THR A 335 5.04 -25.12 -5.59
C THR A 335 6.07 -24.53 -6.55
N ARG A 336 5.83 -23.32 -7.07
CA ARG A 336 6.73 -22.62 -8.00
C ARG A 336 7.47 -21.49 -7.30
N THR A 337 8.67 -21.17 -7.78
CA THR A 337 9.41 -19.96 -7.35
C THR A 337 8.54 -18.72 -7.56
N VAL A 338 8.44 -17.88 -6.53
CA VAL A 338 7.64 -16.66 -6.57
C VAL A 338 8.51 -15.48 -6.98
N LYS A 339 8.19 -14.85 -8.12
CA LYS A 339 8.84 -13.62 -8.58
C LYS A 339 8.04 -12.40 -8.10
N VAL A 340 8.65 -11.49 -7.37
CA VAL A 340 8.06 -10.21 -6.94
C VAL A 340 8.71 -9.08 -7.72
N ILE A 341 7.93 -8.37 -8.52
CA ILE A 341 8.39 -7.30 -9.40
C ILE A 341 7.76 -5.99 -8.96
N ARG A 342 8.58 -5.01 -8.57
CA ARG A 342 8.12 -3.68 -8.14
C ARG A 342 8.35 -2.66 -9.24
N LEU A 343 7.28 -2.04 -9.74
CA LEU A 343 7.37 -1.02 -10.77
C LEU A 343 7.53 0.35 -10.13
N ILE A 344 8.62 1.04 -10.44
CA ILE A 344 8.94 2.37 -9.91
C ILE A 344 9.11 3.32 -11.08
N SER A 345 8.37 4.42 -11.09
CA SER A 345 8.59 5.45 -12.09
C SER A 345 9.96 6.11 -11.86
N LYS A 346 10.82 6.10 -12.88
CA LYS A 346 12.15 6.72 -12.83
C LYS A 346 12.04 8.23 -12.58
N ASP A 347 13.00 8.78 -11.83
CA ASP A 347 13.11 10.21 -11.50
C ASP A 347 11.83 10.83 -10.89
N SER A 348 11.07 10.02 -10.14
CA SER A 348 9.80 10.40 -9.52
C SER A 348 9.83 10.36 -7.99
N ILE A 349 8.73 10.77 -7.36
CA ILE A 349 8.52 10.67 -5.91
C ILE A 349 8.61 9.23 -5.40
N GLU A 350 8.34 8.24 -6.26
CA GLU A 350 8.35 6.83 -5.89
C GLU A 350 9.77 6.32 -5.55
N ASP A 351 10.82 6.86 -6.16
CA ASP A 351 12.20 6.51 -5.80
C ASP A 351 12.52 6.93 -4.35
N GLY A 352 12.10 8.15 -3.97
CA GLY A 352 12.19 8.62 -2.59
C GLY A 352 11.41 7.74 -1.62
N MET A 353 10.19 7.32 -2.00
CA MET A 353 9.37 6.40 -1.21
C MET A 353 10.04 5.04 -1.03
N LEU A 354 10.60 4.47 -2.10
CA LEU A 354 11.31 3.19 -2.06
C LEU A 354 12.48 3.24 -1.07
N ARG A 355 13.32 4.29 -1.14
CA ARG A 355 14.46 4.47 -0.24
C ARG A 355 14.01 4.58 1.23
N ILE A 356 12.93 5.31 1.50
CA ILE A 356 12.35 5.41 2.85
C ILE A 356 11.81 4.06 3.32
N GLY A 357 11.11 3.33 2.44
CA GLY A 357 10.60 1.99 2.72
C GLY A 357 11.72 1.00 3.05
N GLN A 358 12.79 0.98 2.27
CA GLN A 358 13.97 0.14 2.53
C GLN A 358 14.64 0.47 3.86
N LYS A 359 14.78 1.76 4.20
CA LYS A 359 15.30 2.18 5.52
C LYS A 359 14.43 1.65 6.66
N LYS A 360 13.11 1.71 6.53
CA LYS A 360 12.17 1.18 7.53
C LYS A 360 12.28 -0.34 7.69
N LEU A 361 12.40 -1.08 6.58
CA LEU A 361 12.56 -2.52 6.60
C LEU A 361 13.89 -2.94 7.23
N LYS A 362 14.99 -2.22 6.92
CA LYS A 362 16.30 -2.48 7.50
C LYS A 362 16.28 -2.27 9.02
N LEU A 363 15.68 -1.18 9.47
CA LEU A 363 15.56 -0.90 10.91
C LEU A 363 14.81 -2.02 11.65
N GLU A 364 13.77 -2.59 11.05
CA GLU A 364 13.04 -3.71 11.67
C GLU A 364 13.84 -5.01 11.65
N GLN A 365 14.55 -5.32 10.56
CA GLN A 365 15.48 -6.45 10.52
C GLN A 365 16.53 -6.33 11.61
N ASP A 366 17.16 -5.17 11.74
CA ASP A 366 18.13 -4.88 12.80
C ASP A 366 17.48 -4.98 14.19
N MET A 367 16.18 -4.63 14.32
CA MET A 367 15.45 -4.77 15.58
C MET A 367 15.05 -6.22 15.92
N THR A 368 14.89 -7.09 14.94
CA THR A 368 14.29 -8.43 15.15
C THR A 368 15.24 -9.59 14.90
N ALA A 369 16.36 -9.36 14.22
CA ALA A 369 17.51 -10.25 14.28
C ALA A 369 18.01 -10.27 15.74
N CYS A 370 17.81 -11.42 16.40
CA CYS A 370 18.56 -11.78 17.59
C CYS A 370 19.91 -12.25 17.07
N GLU A 371 20.95 -11.45 17.23
CA GLU A 371 22.30 -12.00 17.16
C GLU A 371 22.39 -13.08 18.25
N GLY A 372 22.80 -14.27 17.83
CA GLY A 372 22.84 -15.49 18.64
C GLY A 372 24.01 -15.49 19.63
N GLU A 373 24.07 -14.48 20.49
CA GLU A 373 24.89 -14.53 21.68
C GLU A 373 23.97 -14.76 22.89
N GLU A 374 24.22 -15.88 23.56
CA GLU A 374 23.72 -16.16 24.91
C GLU A 374 24.32 -15.16 25.88
N ASP A 375 23.89 -13.90 25.80
CA ASP A 375 24.26 -12.90 26.77
C ASP A 375 23.42 -13.12 28.03
N ASN A 376 24.12 -13.53 29.09
CA ASN A 376 23.63 -13.60 30.45
C ASN A 376 22.71 -12.40 30.75
N ILE A 377 21.52 -12.71 31.25
CA ILE A 377 20.54 -11.73 31.69
C ILE A 377 21.25 -10.79 32.68
N SER A 378 21.50 -9.55 32.27
CA SER A 378 22.12 -8.53 33.13
C SER A 378 21.31 -8.38 34.42
N ASP A 379 21.99 -8.30 35.58
CA ASP A 379 21.39 -8.09 36.90
C ASP A 379 20.43 -6.87 36.96
N ASP A 380 20.59 -5.90 36.05
CA ASP A 380 19.71 -4.74 35.88
C ASP A 380 18.28 -5.11 35.40
N MET A 381 18.11 -6.24 34.69
CA MET A 381 16.81 -6.73 34.24
C MET A 381 16.03 -7.40 35.38
N ALA A 382 16.72 -8.10 36.27
CA ALA A 382 16.11 -8.70 37.46
C ALA A 382 15.65 -7.64 38.47
N SER A 383 16.39 -6.53 38.60
CA SER A 383 16.03 -5.41 39.47
C SER A 383 14.84 -4.60 38.94
N LEU A 384 14.73 -4.42 37.62
CA LEU A 384 13.59 -3.75 36.99
C LEU A 384 12.31 -4.60 36.93
N LEU A 385 12.43 -5.91 36.73
CA LEU A 385 11.31 -6.84 36.87
C LEU A 385 10.79 -6.85 38.32
N LYS A 386 11.68 -6.85 39.31
CA LYS A 386 11.34 -6.69 40.72
C LYS A 386 10.59 -5.39 40.99
N ALA A 387 11.15 -4.25 40.55
CA ALA A 387 10.52 -2.93 40.70
C ALA A 387 9.16 -2.80 39.98
N SER A 388 8.97 -3.45 38.83
CA SER A 388 7.72 -3.40 38.06
C SER A 388 6.67 -4.42 38.51
N LEU A 389 7.10 -5.52 39.15
CA LEU A 389 6.25 -6.54 39.76
C LEU A 389 5.93 -6.24 41.23
N GLY A 390 6.51 -5.19 41.82
CA GLY A 390 6.35 -4.84 43.23
C GLY A 390 7.05 -5.81 44.19
N LEU A 391 8.13 -6.45 43.76
CA LEU A 391 8.98 -7.36 44.55
C LEU A 391 10.31 -6.71 44.91
#